data_AF-A0AAD5U1S5-F1
#
_entry.id   AF-A0AAD5U1S5-F1
#
_cell.length_a   1.000
_cell.length_b   1.000
_cell.length_c   1.000
_cell.angle_alpha   90.00
_cell.angle_beta   90.00
_cell.angle_gamma   90.00
#
_symmetry.space_group_name_H-M   'P 1'
#
loop_
_entity.id
_entity.type
_entity.pdbx_description
1 polymer ?
#
loop_
_entity_poly.entity_id
_entity_poly.type
_entity_poly.pdbx_seq_one_letter_code
_entity_poly.pdbx_strand_id
1 'polypeptide(L)'
;KLFCETLQKQHSAYNKEYFNERNIRLFPPNDNDDVATKISDSENQLSLIKELNVRRKEVEKKKEASLRKLNEIIDLARKSYEDEILCYEAELKKFQLQVLTNIETQQISSDVIKNSNILELKMECQICFDNNETKEFQPCLHKVCNTCFEKLYVASEEKNDISKMYCPWDRIEVTLIKNI
;
A
#
# COMPACT_ATOMS: atom_id res chain seq x y z
N LYS A 1 -13.84 0.84 11.11
CA LYS A 1 -14.60 -0.41 11.36
C LYS A 1 -15.95 -0.41 10.62
N LEU A 2 -16.80 0.60 10.80
CA LEU A 2 -18.08 0.78 10.08
C LEU A 2 -17.98 0.85 8.53
N PHE A 3 -16.89 1.42 8.00
CA PHE A 3 -16.69 1.53 6.54
C PHE A 3 -16.43 0.18 5.86
N CYS A 4 -15.62 -0.69 6.48
CA CYS A 4 -15.34 -2.04 5.97
C CYS A 4 -16.59 -2.93 5.98
N GLU A 5 -17.41 -2.86 7.04
CA GLU A 5 -18.64 -3.66 7.14
C GLU A 5 -19.68 -3.27 6.08
N THR A 6 -19.72 -1.99 5.70
CA THR A 6 -20.64 -1.48 4.67
C THR A 6 -20.23 -1.95 3.28
N LEU A 7 -18.92 -1.89 2.95
CA LEU A 7 -18.38 -2.39 1.68
C LEU A 7 -18.56 -3.91 1.55
N GLN A 8 -18.36 -4.66 2.64
CA GLN A 8 -18.50 -6.12 2.62
C GLN A 8 -19.95 -6.57 2.41
N LYS A 9 -20.92 -5.84 2.96
CA LYS A 9 -22.35 -6.08 2.72
C LYS A 9 -22.74 -5.79 1.26
N GLN A 10 -22.26 -4.69 0.68
CA GLN A 10 -22.52 -4.34 -0.72
C GLN A 10 -21.92 -5.36 -1.70
N HIS A 11 -20.72 -5.87 -1.42
CA HIS A 11 -20.07 -6.87 -2.25
C HIS A 11 -20.79 -8.25 -2.21
N SER A 12 -21.38 -8.62 -1.07
CA SER A 12 -22.16 -9.86 -0.95
C SER A 12 -23.50 -9.79 -1.69
N ALA A 13 -24.12 -8.60 -1.73
CA ALA A 13 -25.36 -8.36 -2.47
C ALA A 13 -25.13 -8.43 -3.99
N TYR A 14 -24.04 -7.81 -4.47
CA TYR A 14 -23.64 -7.83 -5.88
C TYR A 14 -23.42 -9.26 -6.42
N ASN A 15 -22.77 -10.13 -5.64
CA ASN A 15 -22.49 -11.50 -6.06
C ASN A 15 -23.74 -12.40 -6.10
N LYS A 16 -24.79 -12.11 -5.30
CA LYS A 16 -26.03 -12.90 -5.30
C LYS A 16 -26.91 -12.62 -6.52
N GLU A 17 -26.92 -11.40 -7.03
CA GLU A 17 -27.70 -11.07 -8.24
C GLU A 17 -27.04 -11.60 -9.52
N TYR A 18 -25.71 -11.56 -9.61
CA TYR A 18 -24.98 -11.99 -10.82
C TYR A 18 -24.95 -13.51 -11.05
N PHE A 19 -25.11 -14.32 -10.00
CA PHE A 19 -25.00 -15.78 -10.11
C PHE A 19 -26.30 -16.48 -10.54
N ASN A 20 -27.46 -15.81 -10.44
CA ASN A 20 -28.75 -16.41 -10.76
C ASN A 20 -29.13 -16.34 -12.25
N GLU A 21 -28.40 -15.60 -13.09
CA GLU A 21 -28.75 -15.42 -14.52
C GLU A 21 -28.23 -16.52 -15.47
N ARG A 22 -27.51 -17.54 -14.98
CA ARG A 22 -26.88 -18.57 -15.85
C ARG A 22 -27.69 -19.86 -16.05
N ASN A 23 -28.94 -19.95 -15.58
CA ASN A 23 -29.78 -21.15 -15.74
C ASN A 23 -30.92 -20.94 -16.75
N ILE A 24 -30.59 -20.55 -17.98
CA ILE A 24 -31.55 -20.66 -19.10
C ILE A 24 -31.28 -22.00 -19.79
N ARG A 25 -32.06 -23.03 -19.44
CA ARG A 25 -32.07 -24.29 -20.19
C ARG A 25 -32.82 -24.05 -21.51
N LEU A 26 -32.07 -23.97 -22.60
CA LEU A 26 -32.61 -24.14 -23.95
C LEU A 26 -32.92 -25.63 -24.11
N PHE A 27 -34.19 -26.01 -24.09
CA PHE A 27 -34.59 -27.40 -24.37
C PHE A 27 -34.34 -27.71 -25.85
N PRO A 28 -33.79 -28.89 -26.19
CA PRO A 28 -33.65 -29.31 -27.59
C PRO A 28 -35.04 -29.57 -28.19
N PRO A 29 -35.28 -29.21 -29.46
CA PRO A 29 -36.58 -29.41 -30.11
C PRO A 29 -36.87 -30.91 -30.28
N ASN A 30 -38.11 -31.31 -30.01
CA ASN A 30 -38.60 -32.65 -30.29
C ASN A 30 -38.95 -32.73 -31.79
N ASP A 31 -38.51 -33.79 -32.47
CA ASP A 31 -38.66 -33.90 -33.93
C ASP A 31 -40.09 -34.23 -34.40
N ASN A 32 -41.03 -34.44 -33.46
CA ASN A 32 -42.42 -34.80 -33.74
C ASN A 32 -43.46 -33.67 -33.55
N ASP A 33 -43.02 -32.46 -33.23
CA ASP A 33 -43.94 -31.34 -32.97
C ASP A 33 -44.34 -30.60 -34.27
N ASP A 34 -45.63 -30.28 -34.37
CA ASP A 34 -46.22 -29.47 -35.44
C ASP A 34 -45.44 -28.15 -35.60
N VAL A 35 -45.22 -27.73 -36.85
CA VAL A 35 -44.48 -26.51 -37.21
C VAL A 35 -45.09 -25.29 -36.49
N ALA A 36 -46.40 -25.29 -36.27
CA ALA A 36 -47.10 -24.27 -35.50
C ALA A 36 -46.59 -24.13 -34.05
N THR A 37 -46.31 -25.25 -33.37
CA THR A 37 -45.79 -25.26 -31.99
C THR A 37 -44.38 -24.71 -31.95
N LYS A 38 -43.51 -25.11 -32.90
CA LYS A 38 -42.14 -24.59 -33.00
C LYS A 38 -42.09 -23.09 -33.28
N ILE A 39 -43.03 -22.57 -34.08
CA ILE A 39 -43.17 -21.13 -34.32
C ILE A 39 -43.60 -20.41 -33.04
N SER A 40 -44.64 -20.91 -32.35
CA SER A 40 -45.11 -20.32 -31.10
C SER A 40 -44.02 -20.29 -30.01
N ASP A 41 -43.26 -21.38 -29.88
CA ASP A 41 -42.13 -21.44 -28.95
C ASP A 41 -41.02 -20.44 -29.31
N SER A 42 -40.73 -20.27 -30.60
CA SER A 42 -39.75 -19.29 -31.08
C SER A 42 -40.21 -17.86 -30.80
N GLU A 43 -41.50 -17.56 -30.96
CA GLU A 43 -42.07 -16.25 -30.63
C GLU A 43 -42.00 -15.96 -29.11
N ASN A 44 -42.29 -16.97 -28.28
CA ASN A 44 -42.15 -16.88 -26.84
C ASN A 44 -40.70 -16.64 -26.42
N GLN A 45 -39.74 -17.33 -27.04
CA GLN A 45 -38.31 -17.12 -26.81
C GLN A 45 -37.87 -15.70 -27.22
N LEU A 46 -38.34 -15.19 -28.36
CA LEU A 46 -38.04 -13.83 -28.81
C LEU A 46 -38.62 -12.77 -27.86
N SER A 47 -39.82 -13.00 -27.32
CA SER A 47 -40.43 -12.15 -26.31
C SER A 47 -39.59 -12.11 -25.03
N LEU A 48 -39.15 -13.27 -24.54
CA LEU A 48 -38.27 -13.38 -23.37
C LEU A 48 -36.93 -12.67 -23.59
N ILE A 49 -36.31 -12.83 -24.77
CA ILE A 49 -35.06 -12.13 -25.11
C ILE A 49 -35.23 -10.61 -25.07
N LYS A 50 -36.36 -10.08 -25.58
CA LYS A 50 -36.66 -8.64 -25.50
C LYS A 50 -36.75 -8.17 -24.05
N GLU A 51 -37.44 -8.92 -23.20
CA GLU A 51 -37.56 -8.59 -21.78
C GLU A 51 -36.20 -8.60 -21.07
N LEU A 52 -35.38 -9.64 -21.29
CA LEU A 52 -34.04 -9.74 -20.73
C LEU A 52 -33.13 -8.58 -21.16
N ASN A 53 -33.25 -8.11 -22.42
CA ASN A 53 -32.49 -6.96 -22.89
C ASN A 53 -32.91 -5.65 -22.22
N VAL A 54 -34.19 -5.47 -21.91
CA VAL A 54 -34.66 -4.32 -21.14
C VAL A 54 -34.09 -4.36 -19.72
N ARG A 55 -34.22 -5.50 -19.04
CA ARG A 55 -33.67 -5.70 -17.69
C ARG A 55 -32.16 -5.46 -17.64
N ARG A 56 -31.41 -5.96 -18.62
CA ARG A 56 -29.96 -5.72 -18.75
C ARG A 56 -29.63 -4.23 -18.82
N LYS A 57 -30.36 -3.45 -19.63
CA LYS A 57 -30.17 -1.99 -19.74
C LYS A 57 -30.46 -1.27 -18.42
N GLU A 58 -31.49 -1.70 -17.69
CA GLU A 58 -31.80 -1.13 -16.38
C GLU A 58 -30.72 -1.42 -15.34
N VAL A 59 -30.17 -2.64 -15.33
CA VAL A 59 -29.04 -3.01 -14.45
C VAL A 59 -27.81 -2.17 -14.77
N GLU A 60 -27.45 -2.01 -16.04
CA GLU A 60 -26.31 -1.17 -16.42
C GLU A 60 -26.52 0.30 -16.02
N LYS A 61 -27.73 0.84 -16.22
CA LYS A 61 -28.06 2.20 -15.77
C LYS A 61 -27.92 2.37 -14.26
N LYS A 62 -28.34 1.37 -13.46
CA LYS A 62 -28.18 1.36 -12.01
C LYS A 62 -26.69 1.28 -11.62
N LYS A 63 -25.91 0.45 -12.31
CA LYS A 63 -24.46 0.32 -12.10
C LYS A 63 -23.73 1.63 -12.40
N GLU A 64 -24.04 2.29 -13.51
CA GLU A 64 -23.50 3.61 -13.85
C GLU A 64 -23.87 4.68 -12.82
N ALA A 65 -25.11 4.67 -12.31
CA ALA A 65 -25.53 5.58 -11.25
C ALA A 65 -24.76 5.34 -9.93
N SER A 66 -24.56 4.08 -9.55
CA SER A 66 -23.77 3.72 -8.36
C SER A 66 -22.30 4.09 -8.54
N LEU A 67 -21.73 3.86 -9.73
CA LEU A 67 -20.34 4.22 -10.03
C LEU A 67 -20.11 5.73 -9.95
N ARG A 68 -21.05 6.54 -10.47
CA ARG A 68 -21.00 8.01 -10.33
C ARG A 68 -20.97 8.45 -8.87
N LYS A 69 -21.86 7.92 -8.04
CA LYS A 69 -21.88 8.22 -6.60
C LYS A 69 -20.60 7.83 -5.89
N LEU A 70 -20.02 6.68 -6.24
CA LEU A 70 -18.75 6.24 -5.65
C LEU A 70 -17.60 7.18 -6.03
N ASN A 71 -17.54 7.61 -7.29
CA ASN A 71 -16.53 8.57 -7.74
C ASN A 71 -16.67 9.92 -7.03
N GLU A 72 -17.89 10.42 -6.84
CA GLU A 72 -18.13 11.65 -6.07
C GLU A 72 -17.61 11.54 -4.62
N ILE A 73 -17.81 10.40 -3.97
CA ILE A 73 -17.29 10.14 -2.62
C ILE A 73 -15.76 10.11 -2.61
N ILE A 74 -15.14 9.46 -3.60
CA ILE A 74 -13.68 9.41 -3.73
C ILE A 74 -13.11 10.81 -3.94
N ASP A 75 -13.75 11.62 -4.78
CA ASP A 75 -13.31 12.99 -5.06
C ASP A 75 -13.39 13.87 -3.81
N LEU A 76 -14.46 13.76 -3.03
CA LEU A 76 -14.60 14.47 -1.75
C LEU A 76 -13.52 14.05 -0.75
N ALA A 77 -13.27 12.74 -0.61
CA ALA A 77 -12.25 12.23 0.29
C ALA A 77 -10.84 12.70 -0.12
N ARG A 78 -10.52 12.64 -1.41
CA ARG A 78 -9.26 13.15 -1.95
C ARG A 78 -9.06 14.63 -1.61
N LYS A 79 -10.07 15.46 -1.88
CA LYS A 79 -9.99 16.90 -1.56
C LYS A 79 -9.78 17.15 -0.07
N SER A 80 -10.47 16.40 0.80
CA SER A 80 -10.29 16.49 2.25
C SER A 80 -8.85 16.19 2.66
N TYR A 81 -8.23 15.15 2.09
CA TYR A 81 -6.85 14.82 2.39
C TYR A 81 -5.85 15.84 1.82
N GLU A 82 -6.12 16.39 0.64
CA GLU A 82 -5.32 17.48 0.07
C GLU A 82 -5.34 18.72 0.98
N ASP A 83 -6.51 19.09 1.51
CA ASP A 83 -6.66 20.20 2.45
C ASP A 83 -5.91 19.93 3.78
N GLU A 84 -5.98 18.70 4.31
CA GLU A 84 -5.22 18.29 5.50
C GLU A 84 -3.70 18.37 5.29
N ILE A 85 -3.20 17.90 4.14
CA ILE A 85 -1.78 17.98 3.79
C ILE A 85 -1.32 19.44 3.76
N LEU A 86 -2.09 20.34 3.14
CA LEU A 86 -1.77 21.77 3.10
C LEU A 86 -1.71 22.39 4.51
N CYS A 87 -2.59 21.98 5.41
CA CYS A 87 -2.54 22.40 6.81
C CYS A 87 -1.24 21.93 7.50
N TYR A 88 -0.85 20.67 7.33
CA TYR A 88 0.39 20.14 7.91
C TYR A 88 1.64 20.80 7.33
N GLU A 89 1.67 21.07 6.03
CA GLU A 89 2.78 21.80 5.40
C GLU A 89 2.93 23.22 5.95
N ALA A 90 1.82 23.92 6.19
CA ALA A 90 1.84 25.25 6.79
C ALA A 90 2.36 25.21 8.25
N GLU A 91 1.96 24.19 9.01
CA GLU A 91 2.42 24.00 10.38
C GLU A 91 3.92 23.66 10.45
N LEU A 92 4.39 22.79 9.55
CA LEU A 92 5.82 22.49 9.42
C LEU A 92 6.65 23.73 9.10
N LYS A 93 6.18 24.59 8.17
CA LYS A 93 6.84 25.87 7.86
C LYS A 93 6.89 26.79 9.08
N LYS A 94 5.81 26.82 9.88
CA LYS A 94 5.78 27.59 11.13
C LYS A 94 6.82 27.09 12.13
N PHE A 95 6.94 25.77 12.32
CA PHE A 95 7.96 25.19 13.18
C PHE A 95 9.37 25.46 12.69
N GLN A 96 9.62 25.35 11.37
CA GLN A 96 10.91 25.69 10.77
C GLN A 96 11.30 27.15 11.04
N LEU A 97 10.37 28.09 10.83
CA LEU A 97 10.60 29.50 11.15
C LEU A 97 10.90 29.72 12.63
N GLN A 98 10.14 29.06 13.52
CA GLN A 98 10.38 29.17 14.96
C GLN A 98 11.79 28.68 15.35
N VAL A 99 12.24 27.55 14.80
CA VAL A 99 13.60 27.04 15.02
C VAL A 99 14.65 28.04 14.54
N LEU A 100 14.48 28.61 13.35
CA LEU A 100 15.40 29.63 12.83
C LEU A 100 15.48 30.86 13.75
N THR A 101 14.33 31.38 14.19
CA THR A 101 14.30 32.53 15.11
C THR A 101 14.95 32.22 16.46
N ASN A 102 14.76 31.01 16.99
CA ASN A 102 15.41 30.58 18.23
C ASN A 102 16.93 30.47 18.08
N ILE A 103 17.42 30.00 16.93
CA ILE A 103 18.86 29.95 16.64
C ILE A 103 19.46 31.36 16.58
N GLU A 104 18.80 32.30 15.88
CA GLU A 104 19.25 33.69 15.75
C GLU A 104 19.29 34.42 17.11
N THR A 105 18.28 34.19 17.95
CA THR A 105 18.19 34.82 19.29
C THR A 105 19.17 34.26 20.31
N GLN A 106 19.64 33.01 20.14
CA GLN A 106 20.58 32.38 21.08
C GLN A 106 22.06 32.79 20.86
N GLN A 107 22.39 33.64 19.88
CA GLN A 107 23.77 34.03 19.55
C GLN A 107 24.74 32.83 19.57
N ILE A 108 24.32 31.68 19.03
CA ILE A 108 25.24 30.61 18.71
C ILE A 108 26.10 31.16 17.58
N SER A 109 27.39 31.40 17.86
CA SER A 109 28.35 31.97 16.90
C SER A 109 28.15 31.34 15.52
N SER A 110 28.05 32.17 14.48
CA SER A 110 27.81 31.74 13.08
C SER A 110 28.84 30.71 12.58
N ASP A 111 29.93 30.54 13.30
CA ASP A 111 31.00 29.58 13.03
C ASP A 111 30.63 28.13 13.40
N VAL A 112 29.62 27.90 14.25
CA VAL A 112 29.12 26.54 14.55
C VAL A 112 28.12 26.07 13.50
N ILE A 113 27.32 27.00 12.93
CA ILE A 113 26.23 26.67 12.00
C ILE A 113 26.74 26.46 10.57
N LYS A 114 27.85 27.10 10.18
CA LYS A 114 28.51 26.85 8.89
C LYS A 114 29.15 25.46 8.77
N ASN A 115 29.37 24.77 9.89
CA ASN A 115 29.90 23.40 9.93
C ASN A 115 28.81 22.32 10.04
N SER A 116 27.57 22.69 10.35
CA SER A 116 26.44 21.78 10.25
C SER A 116 25.94 21.74 8.81
N ASN A 117 26.65 20.96 7.99
CA ASN A 117 26.06 20.31 6.82
C ASN A 117 24.88 19.46 7.32
N ILE A 118 23.71 20.06 7.51
CA ILE A 118 22.41 19.38 7.60
C ILE A 118 21.95 19.07 6.17
N LEU A 119 22.86 18.44 5.43
CA LEU A 119 22.67 17.86 4.10
C LEU A 119 23.37 16.51 4.22
N GLU A 120 22.56 15.47 4.44
CA GLU A 120 22.99 14.07 4.52
C GLU A 120 24.12 13.80 5.52
N LEU A 121 23.82 13.87 6.83
CA LEU A 121 24.48 12.96 7.77
C LEU A 121 23.99 11.55 7.44
N LYS A 122 24.61 10.95 6.43
CA LYS A 122 24.52 9.52 6.14
C LYS A 122 25.22 8.82 7.31
N MET A 123 24.54 8.75 8.45
CA MET A 123 25.06 8.12 9.64
C MET A 123 25.37 6.67 9.30
N GLU A 124 26.65 6.37 9.32
CA GLU A 124 27.21 5.24 8.61
C GLU A 124 27.25 4.00 9.53
N CYS A 125 27.47 4.22 10.84
CA CYS A 125 27.34 3.19 11.87
C CYS A 125 25.98 3.26 12.59
N GLN A 126 25.23 2.16 12.63
CA GLN A 126 23.94 2.08 13.33
C GLN A 126 24.05 1.84 14.84
N ILE A 127 25.29 1.67 15.37
CA ILE A 127 25.53 1.47 16.81
C ILE A 127 25.97 2.77 17.48
N CYS A 128 27.04 3.39 16.98
CA CYS A 128 27.60 4.60 17.59
C CYS A 128 27.24 5.88 16.83
N PHE A 129 26.62 5.77 15.65
CA PHE A 129 26.25 6.90 14.81
C PHE A 129 27.43 7.75 14.29
N ASP A 130 28.66 7.22 14.36
CA ASP A 130 29.84 7.84 13.75
C ASP A 130 29.91 7.60 12.23
N ASN A 131 30.60 8.51 11.53
CA ASN A 131 30.85 8.48 10.09
C ASN A 131 32.21 7.85 9.72
N ASN A 132 32.65 6.85 10.49
CA ASN A 132 33.90 6.13 10.22
C ASN A 132 33.64 4.94 9.27
N GLU A 133 34.69 4.50 8.55
CA GLU A 133 34.65 3.34 7.63
C GLU A 133 33.72 2.22 8.13
N THR A 134 32.78 1.83 7.27
CA THR A 134 31.70 0.91 7.65
C THR A 134 31.90 -0.49 7.07
N LYS A 135 31.43 -1.45 7.86
CA LYS A 135 31.26 -2.85 7.52
C LYS A 135 29.77 -3.13 7.37
N GLU A 136 29.39 -3.78 6.29
CA GLU A 136 28.01 -4.17 6.03
C GLU A 136 27.82 -5.65 6.33
N PHE A 137 26.76 -5.98 7.08
CA PHE A 137 26.35 -7.34 7.39
C PHE A 137 25.43 -7.89 6.29
N GLN A 138 25.71 -9.08 5.80
CA GLN A 138 24.82 -9.80 4.89
C GLN A 138 24.14 -10.97 5.62
N PRO A 139 22.83 -11.23 5.40
CA PRO A 139 21.96 -10.63 4.36
C PRO A 139 21.17 -9.38 4.79
N CYS A 140 21.29 -8.91 6.02
CA CYS A 140 20.41 -7.87 6.57
C CYS A 140 20.77 -6.42 6.19
N LEU A 141 21.92 -6.19 5.57
CA LEU A 141 22.42 -4.89 5.12
C LEU A 141 22.64 -3.84 6.23
N HIS A 142 22.65 -4.27 7.49
CA HIS A 142 22.97 -3.40 8.61
C HIS A 142 24.46 -3.01 8.58
N LYS A 143 24.76 -1.77 8.99
CA LYS A 143 26.10 -1.17 8.87
C LYS A 143 26.67 -0.78 10.23
N VAL A 144 27.93 -1.11 10.44
CA VAL A 144 28.68 -0.80 11.68
C VAL A 144 30.07 -0.27 11.35
N CYS A 145 30.61 0.67 12.13
CA CYS A 145 32.00 1.09 11.96
C CYS A 145 32.97 -0.01 12.40
N ASN A 146 34.22 0.04 11.92
CA ASN A 146 35.28 -0.90 12.28
C ASN A 146 35.45 -1.07 13.81
N THR A 147 35.38 0.01 14.59
CA THR A 147 35.52 -0.04 16.05
C THR A 147 34.37 -0.78 16.73
N CYS A 148 33.13 -0.57 16.26
CA CYS A 148 31.97 -1.31 16.75
C CYS A 148 32.01 -2.76 16.31
N PHE A 149 32.49 -3.01 15.10
CA PHE A 149 32.69 -4.35 14.56
C PHE A 149 33.68 -5.16 15.42
N GLU A 150 34.84 -4.61 15.73
CA GLU A 150 35.85 -5.28 16.58
C GLU A 150 35.29 -5.65 17.95
N LYS A 151 34.52 -4.75 18.57
CA LYS A 151 33.86 -5.04 19.86
C LYS A 151 32.86 -6.19 19.76
N LEU A 152 32.08 -6.23 18.67
CA LEU A 152 31.13 -7.33 18.43
C LEU A 152 31.87 -8.65 18.16
N TYR A 153 33.00 -8.59 17.46
CA TYR A 153 33.82 -9.75 17.14
C TYR A 153 34.53 -10.32 18.38
N VAL A 154 35.18 -9.48 19.18
CA VAL A 154 35.84 -9.90 20.44
C VAL A 154 34.83 -10.52 21.42
N ALA A 155 33.63 -9.94 21.54
CA ALA A 155 32.56 -10.51 22.35
C ALA A 155 32.05 -11.87 21.83
N SER A 156 32.26 -12.19 20.55
CA SER A 156 31.97 -13.50 19.98
C SER A 156 33.10 -14.52 20.18
N GLU A 157 34.37 -14.08 20.22
CA GLU A 157 35.53 -14.95 20.47
C GLU A 157 35.59 -15.50 21.90
N GLU A 158 35.13 -14.73 22.91
CA GLU A 158 35.00 -15.22 24.29
C GLU A 158 34.03 -16.43 24.41
N LYS A 159 33.20 -16.67 23.38
CA LYS A 159 32.25 -17.79 23.31
C LYS A 159 32.68 -18.91 22.35
N ASN A 160 33.97 -19.21 22.22
CA ASN A 160 34.49 -20.48 21.64
C ASN A 160 33.96 -20.93 20.25
N ASP A 161 33.21 -20.11 19.51
CA ASP A 161 32.60 -20.47 18.24
C ASP A 161 32.95 -19.41 17.19
N ILE A 162 34.20 -19.51 16.73
CA ILE A 162 34.92 -18.58 15.83
C ILE A 162 34.24 -18.47 14.45
N SER A 163 33.23 -19.30 14.18
CA SER A 163 32.68 -19.51 12.84
C SER A 163 31.45 -18.64 12.52
N LYS A 164 30.76 -18.07 13.52
CA LYS A 164 29.42 -17.51 13.33
C LYS A 164 29.23 -16.16 13.99
N MET A 165 29.23 -15.11 13.18
CA MET A 165 28.86 -13.78 13.64
C MET A 165 27.34 -13.59 13.53
N TYR A 166 26.74 -12.86 14.47
CA TYR A 166 25.31 -12.55 14.45
C TYR A 166 25.05 -11.05 14.37
N CYS A 167 24.06 -10.66 13.57
CA CYS A 167 23.55 -9.30 13.52
C CYS A 167 22.93 -8.92 14.89
N PRO A 168 23.28 -7.78 15.51
CA PRO A 168 22.70 -7.40 16.81
C PRO A 168 21.21 -7.00 16.69
N TRP A 169 20.74 -6.60 15.51
CA TRP A 169 19.35 -6.23 15.26
C TRP A 169 18.47 -7.44 14.94
N ASP A 170 18.89 -8.27 13.97
CA ASP A 170 18.04 -9.37 13.48
C ASP A 170 18.36 -10.72 14.14
N ARG A 171 19.50 -10.83 14.84
CA ARG A 171 19.99 -12.06 15.46
C ARG A 171 20.16 -13.24 14.50
N ILE A 172 20.33 -12.95 13.21
CA ILE A 172 20.66 -13.91 12.16
C ILE A 172 22.17 -14.04 12.01
N GLU A 173 22.64 -15.19 11.52
CA GLU A 173 24.05 -15.41 11.16
C GLU A 173 24.41 -14.50 9.97
N VAL A 174 25.53 -13.79 10.07
CA VAL A 174 25.96 -12.81 9.07
C VAL A 174 27.38 -13.05 8.58
N THR A 175 27.59 -12.75 7.30
CA THR A 175 28.91 -12.66 6.68
C THR A 175 29.24 -11.22 6.37
N LEU A 176 30.51 -10.83 6.52
CA LEU A 176 30.97 -9.49 6.18
C LEU A 176 31.37 -9.36 4.72
N ILE A 177 30.93 -8.29 4.09
CA ILE A 177 31.53 -7.80 2.85
C ILE A 177 32.53 -6.69 3.20
N LYS A 178 33.67 -6.68 2.49
CA LYS A 178 34.81 -5.75 2.66
C LYS A 178 34.39 -4.27 2.77
N ASN A 179 35.26 -3.46 3.39
CA ASN A 179 35.14 -2.02 3.63
C ASN A 179 34.48 -1.31 2.44
N ILE A 180 33.40 -0.58 2.72
CA ILE A 180 32.74 0.32 1.77
C ILE A 180 33.14 1.75 2.14
#